data_AF-A0A382X9G8-F1
#
_entry.id   AF-A0A382X9G8-F1
#
_cell.length_a   1.000
_cell.length_b   1.000
_cell.length_c   1.000
_cell.angle_alpha   90.00
_cell.angle_beta   90.00
_cell.angle_gamma   90.00
#
_symmetry.space_group_name_H-M   'P 1'
#
loop_
_entity.id
_entity.type
_entity.pdbx_description
1 polymer ?
#
loop_
_entity_poly.entity_id
_entity_poly.type
_entity_poly.pdbx_seq_one_letter_code
_entity_poly.pdbx_strand_id
1 'polypeptide(L)'
;FLGGLWHGASWNFVIWGLMHGIYLAVQKMFTNKFPSLKNNKFLKTRTGKIISILITQYFIFMTWLAFRVEDFDALSYVLYKYVIWDFATSATLQILSHNIIPITLIVVFFILNYISYRKNIVKSLSEMKITHWAIILFGIMILILFFYDLSPEEFIYFRF
;
A
#
# COMPACT_ATOMS: atom_id res chain seq x y z
N PHE A 1 -2.11 18.26 5.91
CA PHE A 1 -2.32 19.31 4.90
C PHE A 1 -1.07 19.50 4.04
N LEU A 2 0.07 19.92 4.60
CA LEU A 2 1.31 20.11 3.83
C LEU A 2 1.77 18.87 3.05
N GLY A 3 1.65 17.67 3.64
CA GLY A 3 1.94 16.43 2.91
C GLY A 3 1.06 16.21 1.68
N GLY A 4 -0.19 16.67 1.70
CA GLY A 4 -1.09 16.59 0.55
C GLY A 4 -0.67 17.54 -0.56
N LEU A 5 -0.42 18.81 -0.23
CA LEU A 5 0.02 19.81 -1.21
C LEU A 5 1.35 19.47 -1.90
N TRP A 6 2.20 18.64 -1.27
CA TRP A 6 3.41 18.13 -1.92
C TRP A 6 3.10 17.13 -3.05
N HIS A 7 1.98 16.39 -2.97
CA HIS A 7 1.58 15.40 -3.97
C HIS A 7 0.85 16.01 -5.17
N GLY A 8 0.28 17.21 -5.06
CA GLY A 8 -0.32 17.92 -6.18
C GLY A 8 -1.25 19.06 -5.78
N ALA A 9 -1.68 19.85 -6.76
CA ALA A 9 -2.51 21.05 -6.56
C ALA A 9 -4.03 20.79 -6.64
N SER A 10 -4.47 19.53 -6.80
CA SER A 10 -5.89 19.20 -6.81
C SER A 10 -6.49 19.21 -5.40
N TRP A 11 -7.79 19.47 -5.32
CA TRP A 11 -8.53 19.48 -4.06
C TRP A 11 -8.52 18.11 -3.34
N ASN A 12 -8.26 17.00 -4.04
CA ASN A 12 -8.25 15.65 -3.48
C ASN A 12 -7.07 15.48 -2.53
N PHE A 13 -5.92 16.03 -2.90
CA PHE A 13 -4.74 16.05 -2.05
C PHE A 13 -4.92 16.96 -0.82
N VAL A 14 -5.69 18.05 -0.95
CA VAL A 14 -6.08 18.89 0.19
C VAL A 14 -6.93 18.10 1.18
N ILE A 15 -8.00 17.46 0.70
CA ILE A 15 -8.90 16.64 1.55
C ILE A 15 -8.12 15.50 2.20
N TRP A 16 -7.33 14.76 1.43
CA TRP A 16 -6.46 13.69 1.93
C TRP A 16 -5.56 14.19 3.07
N GLY A 17 -4.88 15.33 2.85
CA GLY A 17 -4.00 15.93 3.84
C GLY A 17 -4.74 16.42 5.08
N LEU A 18 -5.99 16.88 4.95
CA LEU A 18 -6.84 17.29 6.06
C LEU A 18 -7.33 16.09 6.87
N MET A 19 -7.74 15.00 6.22
CA MET A 19 -8.17 13.76 6.89
C MET A 19 -7.07 13.22 7.82
N HIS A 20 -5.83 13.10 7.33
CA HIS A 20 -4.68 12.70 8.15
C HIS A 20 -4.46 13.65 9.33
N GLY A 21 -4.56 14.96 9.10
CA GLY A 21 -4.43 15.97 10.15
C GLY A 21 -5.50 15.83 11.23
N ILE A 22 -6.76 15.65 10.83
CA ILE A 22 -7.89 15.45 11.75
C ILE A 22 -7.70 14.17 12.55
N TYR A 23 -7.30 13.06 11.93
CA TYR A 23 -7.08 11.80 12.64
C TYR A 23 -6.00 11.91 13.71
N LEU A 24 -4.87 12.56 13.39
CA LEU A 24 -3.80 12.80 14.35
C LEU A 24 -4.25 13.76 15.47
N ALA A 25 -4.99 14.82 15.14
CA ALA A 25 -5.51 15.77 16.12
C ALA A 25 -6.48 15.09 17.09
N VAL A 26 -7.42 14.28 16.57
CA VAL A 26 -8.37 13.49 17.35
C VAL A 26 -7.62 12.48 18.22
N GLN A 27 -6.69 11.71 17.65
CA GLN A 27 -5.87 10.76 18.40
C GLN A 27 -5.13 11.45 19.56
N LYS A 28 -4.51 12.60 19.31
CA LYS A 28 -3.78 13.37 20.33
C LYS A 28 -4.71 13.92 21.40
N MET A 29 -5.89 14.42 21.02
CA MET A 29 -6.91 14.90 21.94
C MET A 29 -7.40 13.77 22.87
N PHE A 30 -7.75 12.60 22.33
CA PHE A 30 -8.15 11.43 23.12
C PHE A 30 -7.04 10.98 24.06
N THR A 31 -5.81 10.95 23.57
CA THR A 31 -4.64 10.53 24.34
C THR A 31 -4.31 11.49 25.49
N ASN A 32 -4.53 12.78 25.30
CA ASN A 32 -4.31 13.80 26.33
C ASN A 32 -5.45 13.83 27.36
N LYS A 33 -6.70 13.69 26.91
CA LYS A 33 -7.88 13.71 27.78
C LYS A 33 -8.00 12.44 28.63
N PHE A 34 -7.55 11.29 28.09
CA PHE A 34 -7.62 9.99 28.76
C PHE A 34 -6.24 9.33 28.80
N PRO A 35 -5.31 9.83 29.64
CA PRO A 35 -3.97 9.26 29.74
C PRO A 35 -3.98 7.79 30.22
N SER A 36 -5.05 7.36 30.90
CA SER A 36 -5.27 5.96 31.28
C SER A 36 -5.39 5.01 30.08
N LEU A 37 -5.82 5.49 28.91
CA LEU A 37 -5.86 4.69 27.67
C LEU A 37 -4.46 4.21 27.25
N LYS A 38 -3.41 5.04 27.45
CA LYS A 38 -2.03 4.64 27.16
C LYS A 38 -1.60 3.41 27.97
N ASN A 39 -2.14 3.28 29.18
CA ASN A 39 -1.83 2.17 30.09
C ASN A 39 -2.91 1.09 30.15
N ASN A 40 -3.89 1.12 29.23
CA ASN A 40 -4.93 0.12 29.19
C ASN A 40 -4.32 -1.27 28.93
N LYS A 41 -4.59 -2.21 29.85
CA LYS A 41 -4.10 -3.60 29.78
C LYS A 41 -4.56 -4.30 28.49
N PHE A 42 -5.78 -4.02 28.02
CA PHE A 42 -6.33 -4.60 26.80
C PHE A 42 -5.50 -4.24 25.57
N LEU A 43 -5.14 -2.97 25.40
CA LEU A 43 -4.35 -2.50 24.24
C LEU A 43 -2.94 -3.10 24.20
N LYS A 44 -2.43 -3.60 25.33
CA LYS A 44 -1.14 -4.30 25.41
C LYS A 44 -1.23 -5.79 25.03
N THR A 45 -2.42 -6.38 25.05
CA THR A 45 -2.65 -7.78 24.62
C THR A 45 -2.47 -7.94 23.11
N ARG A 46 -2.24 -9.17 22.63
CA ARG A 46 -2.17 -9.45 21.18
C ARG A 46 -3.46 -9.04 20.46
N THR A 47 -4.61 -9.37 21.04
CA THR A 47 -5.93 -9.04 20.48
C THR A 47 -6.15 -7.53 20.40
N GLY A 48 -5.83 -6.80 21.47
CA GLY A 48 -5.94 -5.34 21.48
C GLY A 48 -5.03 -4.67 20.45
N LYS A 49 -3.82 -5.19 20.23
CA LYS A 49 -2.92 -4.71 19.17
C LYS A 49 -3.51 -4.95 17.78
N ILE A 50 -4.01 -6.16 17.50
CA ILE A 50 -4.63 -6.47 16.21
C ILE A 50 -5.82 -5.56 15.93
N ILE A 51 -6.72 -5.38 16.91
CA ILE A 51 -7.87 -4.48 16.77
C ILE A 51 -7.40 -3.03 16.52
N SER A 52 -6.38 -2.57 17.24
CA SER A 52 -5.83 -1.22 17.03
C SER A 52 -5.25 -1.04 15.62
N ILE A 53 -4.57 -2.05 15.10
CA ILE A 53 -4.07 -2.06 13.72
C ILE A 53 -5.23 -2.00 12.74
N LEU A 54 -6.26 -2.84 12.91
CA LEU A 54 -7.41 -2.87 12.01
C LEU A 54 -8.18 -1.54 11.99
N ILE A 55 -8.40 -0.94 13.16
CA ILE A 55 -9.06 0.37 13.27
C ILE A 55 -8.21 1.43 12.56
N THR A 56 -6.91 1.47 12.83
CA THR A 56 -6.01 2.43 12.17
C THR A 56 -6.05 2.22 10.65
N GLN A 57 -5.94 0.97 10.21
CA GLN A 57 -5.92 0.62 8.79
C GLN A 57 -7.21 1.01 8.08
N TYR A 58 -8.36 0.86 8.73
CA TYR A 58 -9.65 1.31 8.22
C TYR A 58 -9.65 2.81 7.92
N PHE A 59 -9.20 3.64 8.87
CA PHE A 59 -9.09 5.08 8.64
C PHE A 59 -8.07 5.43 7.55
N ILE A 60 -6.94 4.74 7.49
CA ILE A 60 -5.92 4.95 6.46
C ILE A 60 -6.47 4.61 5.07
N PHE A 61 -7.15 3.48 4.91
CA PHE A 61 -7.79 3.12 3.64
C PHE A 61 -8.87 4.13 3.24
N MET A 62 -9.62 4.68 4.20
CA MET A 62 -10.55 5.77 3.91
C MET A 62 -9.83 7.01 3.35
N THR A 63 -8.63 7.35 3.86
CA THR A 63 -7.83 8.43 3.24
C THR A 63 -7.41 8.08 1.82
N TRP A 64 -7.04 6.83 1.53
CA TRP A 64 -6.63 6.44 0.18
C TRP A 64 -7.74 6.59 -0.87
N LEU A 65 -9.01 6.50 -0.47
CA LEU A 65 -10.13 6.82 -1.35
C LEU A 65 -10.10 8.29 -1.77
N ALA A 66 -9.91 9.22 -0.81
CA ALA A 66 -9.75 10.64 -1.11
C ALA A 66 -8.47 10.97 -1.88
N PHE A 67 -7.45 10.11 -1.84
CA PHE A 67 -6.25 10.26 -2.67
C PHE A 67 -6.49 9.80 -4.11
N ARG A 68 -7.28 8.74 -4.31
CA ARG A 68 -7.42 8.05 -5.60
C ARG A 68 -8.57 8.57 -6.45
N VAL A 69 -9.67 8.96 -5.83
CA VAL A 69 -10.87 9.43 -6.53
C VAL A 69 -10.65 10.89 -6.92
N GLU A 70 -10.51 11.13 -8.23
CA GLU A 70 -10.24 12.48 -8.75
C GLU A 70 -11.51 13.35 -8.85
N ASP A 71 -12.67 12.71 -9.01
CA ASP A 71 -13.97 13.35 -9.11
C ASP A 71 -14.61 13.61 -7.73
N PHE A 72 -14.83 14.88 -7.41
CA PHE A 72 -15.45 15.30 -6.14
C PHE A 72 -16.87 14.79 -5.98
N ASP A 73 -17.63 14.73 -7.07
CA ASP A 73 -19.03 14.29 -7.02
C ASP A 73 -19.08 12.80 -6.66
N ALA A 74 -18.13 12.02 -7.19
CA ALA A 74 -17.96 10.60 -6.87
C ALA A 74 -17.37 10.33 -5.48
N LEU A 75 -16.55 11.23 -4.93
CA LEU A 75 -15.87 11.02 -3.65
C LEU A 75 -16.85 10.79 -2.49
N SER A 76 -17.92 11.59 -2.42
CA SER A 76 -18.95 11.47 -1.37
C SER A 76 -19.63 10.11 -1.40
N TYR A 77 -19.96 9.62 -2.59
CA TYR A 77 -20.57 8.33 -2.82
C TYR A 77 -19.65 7.16 -2.43
N VAL A 78 -18.37 7.22 -2.82
CA VAL A 78 -17.40 6.15 -2.51
C VAL A 78 -17.10 6.10 -1.01
N LEU A 79 -16.97 7.25 -0.34
CA LEU A 79 -16.80 7.31 1.12
C LEU A 79 -18.01 6.74 1.84
N TYR A 80 -19.23 7.07 1.41
CA TYR A 80 -20.46 6.51 1.98
C TYR A 80 -20.46 4.97 1.88
N LYS A 81 -20.19 4.43 0.69
CA LYS A 81 -20.11 2.98 0.46
C LYS A 81 -19.05 2.29 1.32
N TYR A 82 -17.89 2.92 1.50
CA TYR A 82 -16.84 2.43 2.37
C TYR A 82 -17.26 2.37 3.85
N VAL A 83 -18.04 3.37 4.31
CA VAL A 83 -18.55 3.44 5.68
C VAL A 83 -19.60 2.37 5.96
N ILE A 84 -20.50 2.12 5.01
CA ILE A 84 -21.57 1.11 5.16
C ILE A 84 -21.15 -0.30 4.72
N TRP A 85 -19.91 -0.48 4.26
CA TRP A 85 -19.37 -1.76 3.77
C TRP A 85 -20.14 -2.30 2.55
N ASP A 86 -20.69 -1.41 1.72
CA ASP A 86 -21.33 -1.75 0.45
C ASP A 86 -20.29 -1.76 -0.68
N PHE A 87 -19.56 -2.86 -0.76
CA PHE A 87 -18.54 -3.06 -1.78
C PHE A 87 -19.12 -3.69 -3.05
N ALA A 88 -18.65 -3.24 -4.22
CA ALA A 88 -18.98 -3.84 -5.50
C ALA A 88 -18.25 -5.19 -5.68
N THR A 89 -18.68 -6.20 -4.93
CA THR A 89 -18.03 -7.51 -4.85
C THR A 89 -17.97 -8.22 -6.20
N SER A 90 -19.02 -8.13 -7.02
CA SER A 90 -19.05 -8.68 -8.38
C SER A 90 -17.99 -8.07 -9.29
N ALA A 91 -17.88 -6.73 -9.32
CA ALA A 91 -16.85 -6.02 -10.08
C ALA A 91 -15.45 -6.32 -9.55
N THR A 92 -15.31 -6.49 -8.23
CA THR A 92 -14.04 -6.87 -7.60
C THR A 92 -13.57 -8.24 -8.10
N LEU A 93 -14.46 -9.24 -8.15
CA LEU A 93 -14.13 -10.57 -8.69
C LEU A 93 -13.70 -10.52 -10.16
N GLN A 94 -14.32 -9.66 -10.96
CA GLN A 94 -13.94 -9.45 -12.36
C GLN A 94 -12.55 -8.82 -12.49
N ILE A 95 -12.21 -7.85 -11.64
CA ILE A 95 -10.86 -7.25 -11.61
C ILE A 95 -9.83 -8.31 -11.21
N LEU A 96 -10.12 -9.13 -10.20
CA LEU A 96 -9.22 -10.20 -9.78
C LEU A 96 -8.99 -11.23 -10.90
N SER A 97 -10.05 -11.64 -11.61
CA SER A 97 -9.91 -12.62 -12.69
C SER A 97 -9.12 -12.06 -13.87
N HIS A 98 -9.28 -10.78 -14.19
CA HIS A 98 -8.51 -10.12 -15.25
C HIS A 98 -7.02 -9.93 -14.88
N ASN A 99 -6.71 -9.77 -13.59
CA ASN A 99 -5.36 -9.52 -13.08
C ASN A 99 -4.71 -10.75 -12.45
N ILE A 100 -5.09 -11.96 -12.88
CA ILE A 100 -4.59 -13.21 -12.29
C ILE A 100 -3.06 -13.35 -12.38
N ILE A 101 -2.45 -12.87 -13.47
CA ILE A 101 -0.99 -12.91 -13.65
C ILE A 101 -0.27 -12.02 -12.62
N PRO A 102 -0.53 -10.70 -12.52
CA PRO A 102 0.05 -9.85 -11.47
C PRO A 102 -0.17 -10.39 -10.06
N ILE A 103 -1.39 -10.87 -9.76
CA ILE A 103 -1.71 -11.43 -8.45
C ILE A 103 -0.84 -12.68 -8.17
N THR A 104 -0.72 -13.56 -9.15
CA THR A 104 0.13 -14.75 -9.04
C THR A 104 1.58 -14.37 -8.80
N LEU A 105 2.11 -13.38 -9.51
CA LEU A 105 3.48 -12.88 -9.31
C LEU A 105 3.69 -12.32 -7.90
N ILE A 106 2.74 -11.57 -7.36
CA ILE A 106 2.79 -11.06 -5.98
C ILE A 106 2.83 -12.21 -4.97
N VAL A 107 1.96 -13.22 -5.14
CA VAL A 107 1.93 -14.40 -4.26
C VAL A 107 3.24 -15.18 -4.34
N VAL A 108 3.74 -15.44 -5.55
CA VAL A 108 5.03 -16.12 -5.78
C VAL A 108 6.16 -15.32 -5.14
N PHE A 109 6.18 -13.99 -5.30
CA PHE A 109 7.17 -13.12 -4.67
C PHE A 109 7.21 -13.29 -3.14
N PHE A 110 6.05 -13.27 -2.47
CA PHE A 110 6.02 -13.45 -1.01
C PHE A 110 6.47 -14.86 -0.59
N ILE A 111 6.09 -15.91 -1.34
CA ILE A 111 6.54 -17.28 -1.08
C ILE A 111 8.06 -17.38 -1.22
N LEU A 112 8.61 -16.89 -2.33
CA LEU A 112 10.04 -16.90 -2.58
C LEU A 112 10.81 -16.08 -1.54
N ASN A 113 10.26 -14.92 -1.13
CA ASN A 113 10.85 -14.09 -0.09
C ASN A 113 10.90 -14.83 1.25
N TYR A 114 9.81 -15.49 1.63
CA TYR A 114 9.76 -16.29 2.86
C TYR A 114 10.75 -17.47 2.82
N ILE A 115 10.84 -18.19 1.69
CA ILE A 115 11.82 -19.26 1.50
C ILE A 115 13.25 -18.71 1.59
N SER A 116 13.50 -17.56 0.95
CA SER A 116 14.80 -16.86 0.97
C SER A 116 15.22 -16.52 2.39
N TYR A 117 14.31 -15.97 3.19
CA TYR A 117 14.53 -15.68 4.59
C TYR A 117 14.84 -16.95 5.41
N ARG A 118 14.04 -18.02 5.24
CA ARG A 118 14.21 -19.28 6.01
C ARG A 118 15.49 -20.03 5.67
N LYS A 119 15.91 -20.02 4.41
CA LYS A 119 17.12 -20.71 3.93
C LYS A 119 18.38 -19.84 3.96
N ASN A 120 18.25 -18.58 4.40
CA ASN A 120 19.32 -17.58 4.35
C ASN A 120 20.01 -17.57 2.98
N ILE A 121 19.19 -17.54 1.90
CA ILE A 121 19.68 -17.60 0.52
C ILE A 121 20.66 -16.45 0.25
N VAL A 122 20.47 -15.30 0.91
CA VAL A 122 21.38 -14.15 0.85
C VAL A 122 22.83 -14.54 1.19
N LYS A 123 23.04 -15.34 2.26
CA LYS A 123 24.38 -15.82 2.61
C LYS A 123 24.96 -16.70 1.50
N SER A 124 24.19 -17.67 1.03
CA SER A 124 24.61 -18.57 -0.05
C SER A 124 24.98 -17.80 -1.33
N LEU A 125 24.17 -16.81 -1.70
CA LEU A 125 24.43 -15.93 -2.85
C LEU A 125 25.68 -15.06 -2.66
N SER A 126 25.95 -14.59 -1.43
CA SER A 126 27.13 -13.77 -1.13
C SER A 126 28.45 -14.54 -1.21
N GLU A 127 28.41 -15.85 -1.00
CA GLU A 127 29.56 -16.75 -1.06
C GLU A 127 29.80 -17.30 -2.49
N MET A 128 28.91 -17.00 -3.45
CA MET A 128 29.08 -17.44 -4.84
C MET A 128 30.27 -16.77 -5.53
N LYS A 129 30.98 -17.55 -6.35
CA LYS A 129 32.08 -17.02 -7.16
C LYS A 129 31.57 -15.94 -8.12
N ILE A 130 32.39 -14.90 -8.30
CA ILE A 130 32.08 -13.75 -9.16
C ILE A 130 31.70 -14.14 -10.60
N THR A 131 32.24 -15.24 -11.13
CA THR A 131 31.91 -15.75 -12.47
C THR A 131 30.44 -16.14 -12.62
N HIS A 132 29.84 -16.75 -11.59
CA HIS A 132 28.42 -17.12 -11.61
C HIS A 132 27.54 -15.87 -11.52
N TRP A 133 27.94 -14.89 -10.70
CA TRP A 133 27.27 -13.59 -10.64
C TRP A 133 27.31 -12.86 -11.99
N ALA A 134 28.46 -12.87 -12.66
CA ALA A 134 28.61 -12.27 -13.97
C ALA A 134 27.68 -12.92 -15.00
N ILE A 135 27.58 -14.26 -15.02
CA ILE A 135 26.66 -14.99 -15.91
C ILE A 135 25.20 -14.64 -15.61
N ILE A 136 24.81 -14.61 -14.33
CA ILE A 136 23.43 -14.27 -13.91
C ILE A 136 23.08 -12.85 -14.35
N LEU A 137 23.92 -11.87 -14.03
CA LEU A 137 23.67 -10.46 -14.36
C LEU A 137 23.67 -10.23 -15.86
N PHE A 138 24.58 -10.88 -16.61
CA PHE A 138 24.59 -10.82 -18.06
C PHE A 138 23.30 -11.42 -18.65
N GLY A 139 22.85 -12.57 -18.14
CA GLY A 139 21.58 -13.17 -18.54
C GLY A 139 20.37 -12.27 -18.27
N ILE A 140 20.29 -11.65 -17.09
CA ILE A 140 19.24 -10.68 -16.76
C ILE A 140 19.29 -9.48 -17.70
N MET A 141 20.46 -8.94 -17.98
CA MET A 141 20.64 -7.82 -18.91
C MET A 141 20.15 -8.18 -20.32
N ILE A 142 20.50 -9.37 -20.82
CA ILE A 142 20.04 -9.87 -22.11
C ILE A 142 18.51 -10.00 -22.12
N LEU A 143 17.90 -10.56 -21.08
CA LEU A 143 16.44 -10.66 -20.97
C LEU A 143 15.78 -9.28 -21.00
N ILE A 144 16.31 -8.31 -20.25
CA ILE A 144 15.79 -6.93 -20.27
C ILE A 144 15.85 -6.37 -21.69
N LEU A 145 16.97 -6.53 -22.41
CA LEU A 145 17.10 -6.04 -23.79
C LEU A 145 16.14 -6.73 -24.76
N PHE A 146 15.87 -8.03 -24.59
CA PHE A 146 14.92 -8.77 -25.42
C PHE A 146 13.45 -8.39 -25.17
N PHE A 147 13.11 -8.08 -23.91
CA PHE A 147 11.74 -7.76 -23.50
C PHE A 147 11.49 -6.24 -23.32
N TYR A 148 12.45 -5.41 -23.71
CA TYR A 148 12.32 -3.95 -23.63
C TYR A 148 11.29 -3.45 -24.63
N ASP A 149 10.29 -2.71 -24.14
CA ASP A 149 9.32 -2.02 -24.98
C ASP A 149 9.88 -0.65 -25.39
N LEU A 150 9.97 -0.41 -26.71
CA LEU A 150 10.45 0.84 -27.29
C LEU A 150 9.41 1.97 -27.23
N SER A 151 8.17 1.65 -26.84
CA SER A 151 7.08 2.60 -26.58
C SER A 151 6.84 2.75 -25.08
N PRO A 152 7.67 3.54 -24.35
CA PRO A 152 7.45 3.75 -22.92
C PRO A 152 6.14 4.49 -22.69
N GLU A 153 5.26 3.93 -21.87
CA GLU A 153 4.14 4.70 -21.33
C GLU A 153 4.65 5.77 -20.36
N GLU A 154 4.07 6.96 -20.42
CA GLU A 154 4.40 8.04 -19.50
C GLU A 154 4.15 7.61 -18.06
N PHE A 155 5.11 7.92 -17.19
CA PHE A 155 5.05 7.64 -15.77
C PHE A 155 3.81 8.31 -15.17
N ILE A 156 3.14 7.65 -14.21
CA ILE A 156 1.88 8.13 -13.61
C ILE A 156 1.95 9.58 -13.10
N TYR A 157 3.12 10.05 -12.66
CA TYR A 157 3.35 11.44 -12.24
C TYR A 157 3.51 12.45 -13.39
N PHE A 158 3.26 12.07 -14.64
CA PHE A 158 3.18 13.01 -15.76
C PHE A 158 1.80 12.98 -16.44
N ARG A 159 0.88 12.14 -15.94
CA ARG A 159 -0.49 11.98 -16.45
C ARG A 159 -1.48 12.90 -15.74
N PHE A 160 -1.23 14.20 -15.79
CA PHE A 160 -2.16 15.23 -15.29
C PHE A 160 -2.57 16.19 -16.40
#